data_AF-A0A1Y4QSZ2-F1
#
_entry.id   AF-A0A1Y4QSZ2-F1
#
_cell.length_a   1.000
_cell.length_b   1.000
_cell.length_c   1.000
_cell.angle_alpha   90.00
_cell.angle_beta   90.00
_cell.angle_gamma   90.00
#
_symmetry.space_group_name_H-M   'P 1'
#
loop_
_entity.id
_entity.type
_entity.pdbx_description
1 polymer ?
#
loop_
_entity_poly.entity_id
_entity_poly.type
_entity_poly.pdbx_seq_one_letter_code
_entity_poly.pdbx_strand_id
1 'polypeptide(L)'
;MLKLNTDKSLKVIKKIITLFTAAMLLTAIVFLFIGKNPDRKGRLIFTIGQLLLMMVIIILPEQLKERIGLKIPLLLETTLTVFAFCGFVLGDVFDFYGKIPVWDSILHAFSGVVLSYVGIVLLEFFVKKDNVNISMGNIWICISVVLFSLSLGALWEIGEYLVDDVFKTNNQQYMKTTRGTLYKTTDEPLVGHEALADTMKDLMLDLAGATAVATISFCKEDYKRKKNKRTIED
;
A
#
# COMPACT_ATOMS: atom_id res chain seq x y z
N MET A 1 -23.54 14.32 -13.52
CA MET A 1 -24.21 14.53 -12.21
C MET A 1 -23.83 13.51 -11.13
N LEU A 2 -23.22 12.35 -11.45
CA LEU A 2 -22.79 11.33 -10.46
C LEU A 2 -21.52 11.67 -9.65
N LYS A 3 -20.66 12.59 -10.09
CA LYS A 3 -19.36 12.90 -9.43
C LYS A 3 -19.49 13.58 -8.05
N LEU A 4 -20.48 14.47 -7.87
CA LEU A 4 -20.59 15.31 -6.66
C LEU A 4 -20.90 14.49 -5.39
N ASN A 5 -21.66 13.40 -5.53
CA ASN A 5 -22.01 12.56 -4.38
C ASN A 5 -20.85 11.63 -3.98
N THR A 6 -20.12 11.10 -4.96
CA THR A 6 -18.96 10.24 -4.73
C THR A 6 -17.82 10.98 -4.03
N ASP A 7 -17.48 12.20 -4.46
CA ASP A 7 -16.41 12.99 -3.82
C ASP A 7 -16.72 13.32 -2.36
N LYS A 8 -17.99 13.61 -2.05
CA LYS A 8 -18.43 13.83 -0.67
C LYS A 8 -18.25 12.57 0.17
N SER A 9 -18.68 11.41 -0.32
CA SER A 9 -18.52 10.13 0.39
C SER A 9 -17.06 9.76 0.61
N LEU A 10 -16.18 9.93 -0.38
CA LEU A 10 -14.74 9.68 -0.23
C LEU A 10 -14.10 10.56 0.84
N LYS A 11 -14.43 11.86 0.87
CA LYS A 11 -13.96 12.78 1.93
C LYS A 11 -14.47 12.38 3.31
N VAL A 12 -15.72 11.92 3.40
CA VAL A 12 -16.30 11.43 4.67
C VAL A 12 -15.55 10.18 5.15
N ILE A 13 -15.28 9.21 4.27
CA ILE A 13 -14.51 7.99 4.60
C ILE A 13 -13.13 8.38 5.16
N LYS A 14 -12.38 9.23 4.46
CA LYS A 14 -11.07 9.70 4.94
C LYS A 14 -11.17 10.37 6.30
N LYS A 15 -12.18 11.23 6.51
CA LYS A 15 -12.40 11.92 7.77
C LYS A 15 -12.69 10.93 8.92
N ILE A 16 -13.50 9.91 8.68
CA ILE A 16 -13.80 8.86 9.66
C ILE A 16 -12.52 8.11 10.04
N ILE A 17 -11.76 7.65 9.04
CA ILE A 17 -10.48 6.95 9.27
C ILE A 17 -9.52 7.83 10.07
N THR A 18 -9.38 9.10 9.70
CA THR A 18 -8.49 10.04 10.39
C THR A 18 -8.87 10.22 11.86
N LEU A 19 -10.16 10.46 12.14
CA LEU A 19 -10.65 10.65 13.51
C LEU A 19 -10.47 9.37 14.34
N PHE A 20 -10.74 8.21 13.74
CA PHE A 20 -10.58 6.93 14.39
C PHE A 20 -9.11 6.63 14.71
N THR A 21 -8.20 6.80 13.75
CA THR A 21 -6.74 6.67 13.95
C THR A 21 -6.24 7.63 15.03
N ALA A 22 -6.67 8.89 15.01
CA ALA A 22 -6.29 9.87 16.02
C ALA A 22 -6.78 9.48 17.43
N ALA A 23 -8.02 9.00 17.55
CA ALA A 23 -8.56 8.53 18.82
C ALA A 23 -7.78 7.30 19.36
N MET A 24 -7.44 6.36 18.47
CA MET A 24 -6.62 5.20 18.83
C MET A 24 -5.21 5.61 19.26
N LEU A 25 -4.60 6.57 18.56
CA LEU A 25 -3.27 7.08 18.89
C LEU A 25 -3.25 7.73 20.27
N LEU A 26 -4.21 8.62 20.55
CA LEU A 26 -4.37 9.22 21.88
C LEU A 26 -4.56 8.17 22.96
N THR A 27 -5.42 7.17 22.70
CA THR A 27 -5.68 6.07 23.63
C THR A 27 -4.42 5.24 23.91
N ALA A 28 -3.65 4.90 22.87
CA ALA A 28 -2.40 4.15 22.99
C ALA A 28 -1.34 4.94 23.79
N ILE A 29 -1.23 6.24 23.56
CA ILE A 29 -0.32 7.13 24.31
C ILE A 29 -0.73 7.17 25.79
N VAL A 30 -2.01 7.35 26.10
CA VAL A 30 -2.50 7.35 27.49
C VAL A 30 -2.19 6.01 28.17
N PHE A 31 -2.45 4.88 27.50
CA PHE A 31 -2.13 3.56 28.05
C PHE A 31 -0.62 3.32 28.24
N LEU A 32 0.24 3.93 27.41
CA LEU A 32 1.68 3.86 27.59
C LEU A 32 2.13 4.50 28.91
N PHE A 33 1.52 5.61 29.31
CA PHE A 33 1.84 6.31 30.57
C PHE A 33 1.20 5.68 31.81
N ILE A 34 0.02 5.05 31.67
CA ILE A 34 -0.67 4.37 32.80
C ILE A 34 -0.12 2.95 33.02
N GLY A 35 0.30 2.27 31.95
CA GLY A 35 0.71 0.87 31.96
C GLY A 35 2.04 0.63 32.68
N LYS A 36 1.99 -0.07 33.82
CA LYS A 36 3.21 -0.47 34.56
C LYS A 36 3.85 -1.77 34.06
N ASN A 37 3.18 -2.54 33.20
CA ASN A 37 3.70 -3.83 32.73
C ASN A 37 4.70 -3.65 31.56
N PRO A 38 5.98 -4.06 31.71
CA PRO A 38 7.02 -3.93 30.68
C PRO A 38 6.65 -4.62 29.36
N ASP A 39 6.05 -5.81 29.42
CA ASP A 39 5.73 -6.62 28.23
C ASP A 39 4.67 -5.95 27.36
N ARG A 40 3.80 -5.12 27.97
CA ARG A 40 2.80 -4.32 27.25
C ARG A 40 3.39 -3.06 26.62
N LYS A 41 4.50 -2.54 27.17
CA LYS A 41 5.11 -1.29 26.67
C LYS A 41 5.66 -1.45 25.26
N GLY A 42 6.35 -2.54 24.96
CA GLY A 42 6.89 -2.80 23.61
C GLY A 42 5.78 -2.83 22.55
N ARG A 43 4.70 -3.58 22.82
CA ARG A 43 3.51 -3.63 21.95
C ARG A 43 2.88 -2.25 21.76
N LEU A 44 2.72 -1.47 22.82
CA LEU A 44 2.16 -0.12 22.74
C LEU A 44 3.05 0.83 21.92
N ILE A 45 4.38 0.75 22.08
CA ILE A 45 5.32 1.55 21.27
C ILE A 45 5.20 1.20 19.79
N PHE A 46 5.16 -0.10 19.45
CA PHE A 46 4.94 -0.56 18.08
C PHE A 46 3.61 -0.04 17.52
N THR A 47 2.51 -0.20 18.27
CA THR A 47 1.18 0.32 17.90
C THR A 47 1.20 1.84 17.68
N ILE A 48 1.87 2.61 18.53
CA ILE A 48 2.01 4.06 18.36
C ILE A 48 2.78 4.36 17.08
N GLY A 49 3.87 3.63 16.79
CA GLY A 49 4.62 3.75 15.55
C GLY A 49 3.73 3.55 14.31
N GLN A 50 2.93 2.49 14.29
CA GLN A 50 2.02 2.21 13.18
C GLN A 50 0.94 3.28 13.00
N LEU A 51 0.37 3.76 14.11
CA LEU A 51 -0.63 4.83 14.07
C LEU A 51 -0.03 6.17 13.61
N LEU A 52 1.22 6.47 13.97
CA LEU A 52 1.93 7.65 13.46
C LEU A 52 2.21 7.53 11.96
N LEU A 53 2.67 6.36 11.49
CA LEU A 53 2.89 6.11 10.06
C LEU A 53 1.59 6.25 9.25
N MET A 54 0.48 5.75 9.80
CA MET A 54 -0.86 5.94 9.23
C MET A 54 -1.23 7.42 9.10
N MET A 55 -0.95 8.24 10.14
CA MET A 55 -1.18 9.70 10.07
C MET A 55 -0.32 10.38 9.01
N VAL A 56 0.94 9.96 8.85
CA VAL A 56 1.82 10.46 7.78
C VAL A 56 1.20 10.18 6.41
N ILE A 57 0.70 8.96 6.17
CA ILE A 57 0.08 8.58 4.89
C ILE A 57 -1.18 9.38 4.60
N ILE A 58 -2.00 9.66 5.61
CA ILE A 58 -3.22 10.48 5.44
C ILE A 58 -2.87 11.91 4.97
N ILE A 59 -1.77 12.47 5.47
CA ILE A 59 -1.36 13.87 5.24
C ILE A 59 -0.49 14.01 3.98
N LEU A 60 0.25 12.97 3.61
CA LEU A 60 1.22 12.97 2.51
C LEU A 60 0.66 13.52 1.17
N PRO A 61 -0.55 13.15 0.71
CA PRO A 61 -1.11 13.65 -0.55
C PRO A 61 -1.25 15.17 -0.61
N GLU A 62 -1.72 15.80 0.48
CA GLU A 62 -1.84 17.26 0.52
C GLU A 62 -0.46 17.92 0.54
N GLN A 63 0.51 17.35 1.26
CA GLN A 63 1.89 17.82 1.26
C GLN A 63 2.56 17.73 -0.12
N LEU A 64 2.32 16.66 -0.87
CA LEU A 64 2.82 16.50 -2.24
C LEU A 64 2.20 17.55 -3.18
N LYS A 65 0.91 17.83 -3.01
CA LYS A 65 0.22 18.88 -3.76
C LYS A 65 0.77 20.27 -3.45
N GLU A 66 0.93 20.62 -2.18
CA GLU A 66 1.42 21.93 -1.73
C GLU A 66 2.87 22.18 -2.12
N ARG A 67 3.75 21.18 -1.97
CA ARG A 67 5.21 21.36 -2.14
C ARG A 67 5.69 21.20 -3.57
N ILE A 68 5.13 20.25 -4.32
CA ILE A 68 5.63 19.92 -5.67
C ILE A 68 4.56 20.00 -6.76
N GLY A 69 3.31 20.35 -6.41
CA GLY A 69 2.20 20.49 -7.36
C GLY A 69 1.62 19.16 -7.84
N LEU A 70 1.99 18.03 -7.23
CA LEU A 70 1.50 16.70 -7.60
C LEU A 70 0.07 16.52 -7.10
N LYS A 71 -0.90 16.55 -8.02
CA LYS A 71 -2.32 16.36 -7.71
C LYS A 71 -2.71 14.89 -7.84
N ILE A 72 -2.76 14.19 -6.72
CA ILE A 72 -3.25 12.82 -6.66
C ILE A 72 -4.79 12.85 -6.76
N PRO A 73 -5.42 12.02 -7.62
CA PRO A 73 -6.88 11.91 -7.67
C PRO A 73 -7.47 11.47 -6.33
N LEU A 74 -8.56 12.11 -5.87
CA LEU A 74 -9.20 11.81 -4.57
C LEU A 74 -9.55 10.33 -4.39
N LEU A 75 -9.94 9.64 -5.48
CA LEU A 75 -10.19 8.21 -5.44
C LEU A 75 -8.92 7.43 -5.08
N LEU A 76 -7.80 7.68 -5.77
CA LEU A 76 -6.52 7.01 -5.50
C LEU A 76 -6.00 7.35 -4.10
N GLU A 77 -6.11 8.61 -3.70
CA GLU A 77 -5.80 9.08 -2.35
C GLU A 77 -6.59 8.33 -1.26
N THR A 78 -7.89 8.18 -1.46
CA THR A 78 -8.77 7.47 -0.52
C THR A 78 -8.47 5.96 -0.54
N THR A 79 -8.22 5.38 -1.71
CA THR A 79 -7.82 3.97 -1.83
C THR A 79 -6.52 3.68 -1.10
N LEU A 80 -5.49 4.52 -1.26
CA LEU A 80 -4.23 4.42 -0.52
C LEU A 80 -4.46 4.53 0.99
N THR A 81 -5.34 5.45 1.42
CA THR A 81 -5.69 5.60 2.84
C THR A 81 -6.38 4.35 3.38
N VAL A 82 -7.35 3.79 2.65
CA VAL A 82 -8.05 2.56 3.06
C VAL A 82 -7.09 1.36 3.07
N PHE A 83 -6.23 1.24 2.06
CA PHE A 83 -5.21 0.20 2.00
C PHE A 83 -4.26 0.25 3.21
N ALA A 84 -3.69 1.43 3.50
CA ALA A 84 -2.83 1.63 4.66
C ALA A 84 -3.56 1.36 5.99
N PHE A 85 -4.84 1.74 6.09
CA PHE A 85 -5.66 1.41 7.25
C PHE A 85 -5.82 -0.11 7.44
N CYS A 86 -5.99 -0.86 6.35
CA CYS A 86 -6.08 -2.31 6.40
C CYS A 86 -4.76 -2.98 6.84
N GLY A 87 -3.61 -2.47 6.41
CA GLY A 87 -2.30 -2.97 6.86
C GLY A 87 -2.00 -2.57 8.30
N PHE A 88 -1.87 -1.27 8.57
CA PHE A 88 -1.39 -0.78 9.86
C PHE A 88 -2.41 -0.94 10.98
N VAL A 89 -3.69 -0.63 10.75
CA VAL A 89 -4.68 -0.64 11.82
C VAL A 89 -5.31 -2.02 11.95
N LEU A 90 -5.90 -2.54 10.87
CA LEU A 90 -6.54 -3.86 10.93
C LEU A 90 -5.52 -5.00 11.04
N GLY A 91 -4.45 -4.96 10.23
CA GLY A 91 -3.37 -5.93 10.24
C GLY A 91 -2.63 -5.95 11.57
N ASP A 92 -1.93 -4.86 11.92
CA ASP A 92 -1.09 -4.86 13.13
C ASP A 92 -1.86 -4.59 14.43
N VAL A 93 -2.63 -3.49 14.50
CA VAL A 93 -3.26 -3.09 15.78
C VAL A 93 -4.39 -4.05 16.19
N PHE A 94 -5.17 -4.53 15.24
CA PHE A 94 -6.21 -5.53 15.47
C PHE A 94 -5.75 -6.97 15.22
N ASP A 95 -4.48 -7.19 14.87
CA ASP A 95 -3.84 -8.50 14.72
C ASP A 95 -4.52 -9.37 13.64
N PHE A 96 -4.94 -8.78 12.53
CA PHE A 96 -5.52 -9.54 11.41
C PHE A 96 -4.47 -10.40 10.70
N TYR A 97 -3.20 -10.00 10.69
CA TYR A 97 -2.10 -10.85 10.19
C TYR A 97 -2.02 -12.18 10.95
N GLY A 98 -2.19 -12.15 12.28
CA GLY A 98 -2.25 -13.37 13.10
C GLY A 98 -3.56 -14.15 12.97
N LYS A 99 -4.69 -13.48 12.78
CA LYS A 99 -6.04 -14.09 12.87
C LYS A 99 -6.60 -14.59 11.54
N ILE A 100 -6.26 -13.94 10.43
CA ILE A 100 -6.81 -14.22 9.10
C ILE A 100 -5.64 -14.63 8.20
N PRO A 101 -5.46 -15.93 7.93
CA PRO A 101 -4.25 -16.45 7.26
C PRO A 101 -3.98 -15.89 5.86
N VAL A 102 -5.01 -15.35 5.19
CA VAL A 102 -4.93 -14.80 3.83
C VAL A 102 -4.91 -13.27 3.81
N TRP A 103 -4.93 -12.61 4.98
CA TRP A 103 -5.04 -11.15 5.08
C TRP A 103 -3.92 -10.45 4.32
N ASP A 104 -2.70 -10.88 4.61
CA ASP A 104 -1.48 -10.43 4.00
C ASP A 104 -1.49 -10.58 2.46
N SER A 105 -1.79 -11.78 1.97
CA SER A 105 -1.89 -12.05 0.54
C SER A 105 -2.97 -11.22 -0.17
N ILE A 106 -4.09 -10.90 0.49
CA ILE A 106 -5.11 -10.01 -0.07
C ILE A 106 -4.55 -8.58 -0.21
N LEU A 107 -3.79 -8.10 0.78
CA LEU A 107 -3.16 -6.80 0.71
C LEU A 107 -2.12 -6.74 -0.42
N HIS A 108 -1.25 -7.76 -0.55
CA HIS A 108 -0.24 -7.79 -1.61
C HIS A 108 -0.82 -7.93 -3.02
N ALA A 109 -1.89 -8.69 -3.19
CA ALA A 109 -2.60 -8.73 -4.47
C ALA A 109 -3.19 -7.35 -4.84
N PHE A 110 -3.64 -6.59 -3.84
CA PHE A 110 -4.22 -5.27 -4.03
C PHE A 110 -3.17 -4.16 -4.18
N SER A 111 -2.01 -4.25 -3.52
CA SER A 111 -0.92 -3.27 -3.65
C SER A 111 -0.41 -3.22 -5.08
N GLY A 112 -0.17 -4.36 -5.74
CA GLY A 112 0.24 -4.37 -7.15
C GLY A 112 -0.71 -3.57 -8.06
N VAL A 113 -2.02 -3.63 -7.79
CA VAL A 113 -3.03 -2.85 -8.50
C VAL A 113 -2.90 -1.35 -8.18
N VAL A 114 -2.86 -1.00 -6.89
CA VAL A 114 -2.83 0.39 -6.43
C VAL A 114 -1.53 1.10 -6.85
N LEU A 115 -0.39 0.44 -6.67
CA LEU A 115 0.94 0.96 -7.01
C LEU A 115 1.10 1.15 -8.52
N SER A 116 0.44 0.33 -9.34
CA SER A 116 0.36 0.57 -10.79
C SER A 116 -0.37 1.86 -11.12
N TYR A 117 -1.48 2.17 -10.45
CA TYR A 117 -2.17 3.46 -10.63
C TYR A 117 -1.34 4.64 -10.13
N VAL A 118 -0.58 4.48 -9.04
CA VAL A 118 0.39 5.48 -8.59
C VAL A 118 1.44 5.73 -9.66
N GLY A 119 2.00 4.67 -10.26
CA GLY A 119 2.97 4.78 -11.35
C GLY A 119 2.43 5.52 -12.56
N ILE A 120 1.18 5.24 -12.96
CA ILE A 120 0.51 5.97 -14.05
C ILE A 120 0.35 7.45 -13.72
N VAL A 121 -0.13 7.79 -12.52
CA VAL A 121 -0.31 9.19 -12.09
C VAL A 121 1.01 9.94 -12.05
N LEU A 122 2.09 9.31 -11.57
CA LEU A 122 3.41 9.92 -11.56
C LEU A 122 3.96 10.12 -12.97
N LEU A 123 3.81 9.12 -13.85
CA LEU A 123 4.23 9.23 -15.25
C LEU A 123 3.51 10.39 -15.95
N GLU A 124 2.17 10.47 -15.82
CA GLU A 124 1.39 11.58 -16.38
C GLU A 124 1.81 12.95 -15.80
N PHE A 125 2.11 12.99 -14.50
CA PHE A 125 2.58 14.21 -13.84
C PHE A 125 3.90 14.69 -14.41
N PHE A 126 4.93 13.84 -14.51
CA PHE A 126 6.24 14.23 -15.03
C PHE A 126 6.20 14.59 -16.51
N VAL A 127 5.48 13.81 -17.32
CA VAL A 127 5.27 14.11 -18.74
C VAL A 127 4.69 15.52 -18.93
N LYS A 128 3.65 15.85 -18.17
CA LYS A 128 3.00 17.14 -18.26
C LYS A 128 3.86 18.27 -17.68
N LYS A 129 4.56 18.02 -16.57
CA LYS A 129 5.38 19.02 -15.89
C LYS A 129 6.57 19.45 -16.75
N ASP A 130 7.22 18.51 -17.41
CA ASP A 130 8.45 18.73 -18.16
C ASP A 130 8.21 18.89 -19.67
N ASN A 131 6.93 18.94 -20.10
CA ASN A 131 6.51 18.98 -21.51
C ASN A 131 7.21 17.92 -22.39
N VAL A 132 7.44 16.74 -21.81
CA VAL A 132 8.15 15.65 -22.50
C VAL A 132 7.22 15.01 -23.51
N ASN A 133 7.61 14.98 -24.78
CA ASN A 133 6.88 14.23 -25.78
C ASN A 133 7.33 12.76 -25.74
N ILE A 134 6.52 11.90 -25.09
CA ILE A 134 6.79 10.46 -25.06
C ILE A 134 6.30 9.82 -26.36
N SER A 135 7.23 9.48 -27.26
CA SER A 135 6.96 8.67 -28.46
C SER A 135 7.17 7.17 -28.21
N MET A 136 6.74 6.67 -27.05
CA MET A 136 6.96 5.29 -26.64
C MET A 136 5.77 4.40 -27.06
N GLY A 137 6.06 3.17 -27.49
CA GLY A 137 5.01 2.19 -27.78
C GLY A 137 4.20 1.83 -26.52
N ASN A 138 2.91 1.56 -26.67
CA ASN A 138 2.01 1.22 -25.55
C ASN A 138 2.54 0.06 -24.68
N ILE A 139 3.21 -0.91 -25.31
CA ILE A 139 3.80 -2.05 -24.62
C ILE A 139 4.90 -1.62 -23.63
N TRP A 140 5.71 -0.64 -24.00
CA TRP A 140 6.78 -0.13 -23.14
C TRP A 140 6.23 0.64 -21.94
N ILE A 141 5.17 1.44 -22.13
CA ILE A 141 4.48 2.10 -21.02
C ILE A 141 3.95 1.05 -20.03
N CYS A 142 3.37 -0.04 -20.54
CA CYS A 142 2.86 -1.12 -19.69
C CYS A 142 3.98 -1.81 -18.91
N ILE A 143 5.10 -2.13 -19.56
CA ILE A 143 6.28 -2.72 -18.91
C ILE A 143 6.80 -1.77 -17.83
N SER A 144 6.93 -0.48 -18.11
CA SER A 144 7.39 0.51 -17.14
C SER A 144 6.50 0.60 -15.91
N VAL A 145 5.17 0.53 -16.08
CA VAL A 145 4.22 0.53 -14.95
C VAL A 145 4.37 -0.74 -14.10
N VAL A 146 4.51 -1.91 -14.73
CA VAL A 146 4.72 -3.18 -14.00
C VAL A 146 6.02 -3.15 -13.20
N LEU A 147 7.12 -2.74 -13.84
CA LEU A 147 8.43 -2.67 -13.18
C LEU A 147 8.44 -1.62 -12.07
N PHE A 148 7.78 -0.48 -12.26
CA PHE A 148 7.62 0.55 -11.23
C PHE A 148 6.87 -0.02 -10.01
N SER A 149 5.74 -0.69 -10.24
CA SER A 149 4.95 -1.30 -9.17
C SER A 149 5.74 -2.36 -8.41
N LEU A 150 6.41 -3.27 -9.14
CA LEU A 150 7.23 -4.33 -8.53
C LEU A 150 8.42 -3.76 -7.75
N SER A 151 9.03 -2.66 -8.23
CA SER A 151 10.13 -2.00 -7.52
C SER A 151 9.67 -1.42 -6.18
N LEU A 152 8.46 -0.85 -6.12
CA LEU A 152 7.89 -0.39 -4.86
C LEU A 152 7.51 -1.54 -3.92
N GLY A 153 7.00 -2.66 -4.45
CA GLY A 153 6.79 -3.90 -3.68
C GLY A 153 8.10 -4.43 -3.08
N ALA A 154 9.17 -4.50 -3.88
CA ALA A 154 10.49 -4.89 -3.38
C ALA A 154 11.04 -3.95 -2.31
N LEU A 155 10.81 -2.64 -2.42
CA LEU A 155 11.18 -1.69 -1.37
C LEU A 155 10.37 -1.91 -0.08
N TRP A 156 9.12 -2.33 -0.19
CA TRP A 156 8.29 -2.69 0.95
C TRP A 156 8.84 -3.93 1.66
N GLU A 157 9.13 -5.01 0.93
CA GLU A 157 9.75 -6.23 1.49
C GLU A 157 11.09 -5.96 2.18
N ILE A 158 11.92 -5.08 1.60
CA ILE A 158 13.16 -4.63 2.24
C ILE A 158 12.85 -3.89 3.55
N GLY A 159 11.81 -3.06 3.56
CA GLY A 159 11.33 -2.39 4.76
C GLY A 159 10.90 -3.37 5.85
N GLU A 160 10.13 -4.39 5.49
CA GLU A 160 9.71 -5.45 6.41
C GLU A 160 10.90 -6.19 7.02
N TYR A 161 11.85 -6.61 6.18
CA TYR A 161 13.09 -7.24 6.63
C TYR A 161 13.84 -6.36 7.65
N LEU A 162 13.99 -5.06 7.37
CA LEU A 162 14.66 -4.12 8.27
C LEU A 162 13.89 -3.95 9.59
N VAL A 163 12.57 -3.89 9.55
CA VAL A 163 11.74 -3.77 10.75
C VAL A 163 11.82 -5.05 11.59
N ASP A 164 11.82 -6.22 10.95
CA ASP A 164 12.00 -7.52 11.61
C ASP A 164 13.34 -7.61 12.35
N ASP A 165 14.42 -7.17 11.71
CA ASP A 165 15.75 -7.18 12.32
C ASP A 165 15.88 -6.19 13.49
N VAL A 166 15.37 -4.96 13.33
CA VAL A 166 15.54 -3.88 14.32
C VAL A 166 14.56 -4.03 15.49
N PHE A 167 13.31 -4.36 15.23
CA PHE A 167 12.23 -4.36 16.22
C PHE A 167 11.84 -5.76 16.70
N LYS A 168 12.47 -6.81 16.18
CA LYS A 168 12.15 -8.22 16.50
C LYS A 168 10.69 -8.53 16.24
N THR A 169 10.27 -8.23 15.02
CA THR A 169 8.94 -8.50 14.48
C THR A 169 8.98 -9.61 13.43
N ASN A 170 7.81 -9.98 12.93
CA ASN A 170 7.56 -11.05 11.98
C ASN A 170 6.67 -10.54 10.83
N ASN A 171 7.07 -9.44 10.20
CA ASN A 171 6.37 -8.89 9.04
C ASN A 171 6.51 -9.84 7.86
N GLN A 172 7.70 -10.38 7.59
CA GLN A 172 7.95 -11.37 6.53
C GLN A 172 7.41 -12.79 6.86
N GLN A 173 6.59 -12.93 7.90
CA GLN A 173 5.98 -14.20 8.36
C GLN A 173 6.96 -15.39 8.46
N TYR A 174 8.22 -15.15 8.80
CA TYR A 174 9.26 -16.18 8.89
C TYR A 174 9.18 -17.04 10.16
N MET A 175 8.18 -16.82 11.02
CA MET A 175 7.90 -17.65 12.21
C MET A 175 6.93 -18.79 11.89
N LYS A 176 7.29 -20.01 12.31
CA LYS A 176 6.49 -21.23 12.12
C LYS A 176 5.28 -21.29 13.07
N THR A 177 5.45 -20.83 14.30
CA THR A 177 4.47 -21.00 15.39
C THR A 177 3.46 -19.85 15.48
N THR A 178 3.66 -18.77 14.75
CA THR A 178 2.77 -17.60 14.76
C THR A 178 2.79 -16.86 13.42
N ARG A 179 1.64 -16.28 13.06
CA ARG A 179 1.48 -15.35 11.93
C ARG A 179 1.34 -13.89 12.38
N GLY A 180 1.31 -13.66 13.69
CA GLY A 180 1.25 -12.30 14.23
C GLY A 180 2.57 -11.57 14.01
N THR A 181 2.51 -10.26 13.77
CA THR A 181 3.68 -9.39 13.60
C THR A 181 4.58 -9.38 14.85
N LEU A 182 4.00 -9.54 16.03
CA LEU A 182 4.72 -9.62 17.29
C LEU A 182 4.82 -11.06 17.77
N TYR A 183 6.02 -11.62 17.72
CA TYR A 183 6.32 -12.97 18.19
C TYR A 183 7.01 -12.95 19.57
N LYS A 184 7.12 -14.11 20.20
CA LYS A 184 7.74 -14.37 21.50
C LYS A 184 9.07 -15.10 21.34
N THR A 185 9.92 -15.05 22.35
CA THR A 185 11.19 -15.82 22.35
C THR A 185 11.01 -17.34 22.28
N THR A 186 9.79 -17.83 22.53
CA THR A 186 9.42 -19.25 22.41
C THR A 186 8.94 -19.63 21.00
N ASP A 187 8.75 -18.66 20.11
CA ASP A 187 8.33 -18.93 18.75
C ASP A 187 9.50 -19.50 17.93
N GLU A 188 9.20 -20.48 17.09
CA GLU A 188 10.20 -21.18 16.29
C GLU A 188 10.27 -20.57 14.88
N PRO A 189 11.45 -20.19 14.37
CA PRO A 189 11.58 -19.69 13.01
C PRO A 189 11.50 -20.82 11.97
N LEU A 190 11.01 -20.49 10.78
CA LEU A 190 11.18 -21.29 9.57
C LEU A 190 12.66 -21.27 9.13
N VAL A 191 13.07 -22.24 8.30
CA VAL A 191 14.46 -22.38 7.87
C VAL A 191 14.55 -22.61 6.36
N GLY A 192 15.59 -22.04 5.74
CA GLY A 192 15.87 -22.24 4.32
C GLY A 192 14.79 -21.66 3.42
N HIS A 193 14.35 -22.41 2.42
CA HIS A 193 13.39 -21.95 1.42
C HIS A 193 12.02 -21.57 2.02
N GLU A 194 11.61 -22.18 3.14
CA GLU A 194 10.34 -21.86 3.80
C GLU A 194 10.34 -20.46 4.44
N ALA A 195 11.48 -20.02 4.97
CA ALA A 195 11.62 -18.69 5.56
C ALA A 195 11.54 -17.56 4.53
N LEU A 196 11.77 -17.86 3.25
CA LEU A 196 11.68 -16.91 2.14
C LEU A 196 10.30 -16.91 1.46
N ALA A 197 9.46 -17.90 1.79
CA ALA A 197 8.27 -18.20 1.01
C ALA A 197 7.25 -17.06 1.01
N ASP A 198 7.15 -16.33 2.12
CA ASP A 198 6.20 -15.24 2.30
C ASP A 198 6.56 -14.06 1.39
N THR A 199 7.71 -13.42 1.61
CA THR A 199 8.25 -12.35 0.75
C THR A 199 8.22 -12.70 -0.73
N MET A 200 8.58 -13.93 -1.12
CA MET A 200 8.53 -14.33 -2.52
C MET A 200 7.09 -14.41 -3.06
N LYS A 201 6.15 -14.93 -2.26
CA LYS A 201 4.72 -14.97 -2.59
C LYS A 201 4.17 -13.55 -2.70
N ASP A 202 4.56 -12.63 -1.84
CA ASP A 202 4.10 -11.24 -1.85
C ASP A 202 4.59 -10.47 -3.08
N LEU A 203 5.85 -10.62 -3.46
CA LEU A 203 6.37 -10.08 -4.72
C LEU A 203 5.67 -10.67 -5.96
N MET A 204 5.31 -11.95 -5.92
CA MET A 204 4.56 -12.59 -7.01
C MET A 204 3.13 -12.05 -7.10
N LEU A 205 2.48 -11.78 -5.97
CA LEU A 205 1.14 -11.19 -5.92
C LEU A 205 1.15 -9.74 -6.41
N ASP A 206 2.16 -8.95 -6.01
CA ASP A 206 2.38 -7.59 -6.52
C ASP A 206 2.56 -7.59 -8.05
N LEU A 207 3.41 -8.49 -8.56
CA LEU A 207 3.63 -8.66 -9.99
C LEU A 207 2.34 -9.03 -10.73
N ALA A 208 1.56 -9.96 -10.18
CA ALA A 208 0.29 -10.39 -10.78
C ALA A 208 -0.72 -9.24 -10.84
N GLY A 209 -0.90 -8.50 -9.74
CA GLY A 209 -1.78 -7.34 -9.67
C GLY A 209 -1.36 -6.24 -10.65
N ALA A 210 -0.06 -5.96 -10.73
CA ALA A 210 0.47 -4.95 -11.64
C ALA A 210 0.31 -5.35 -13.11
N THR A 211 0.58 -6.61 -13.44
CA THR A 211 0.41 -7.16 -14.79
C THR A 211 -1.06 -7.12 -15.22
N ALA A 212 -2.00 -7.37 -14.32
CA ALA A 212 -3.43 -7.25 -14.61
C ALA A 212 -3.81 -5.81 -14.98
N VAL A 213 -3.36 -4.81 -14.21
CA VAL A 213 -3.62 -3.38 -14.52
C VAL A 213 -3.00 -2.98 -15.85
N ALA A 214 -1.76 -3.38 -16.10
CA ALA A 214 -1.05 -3.09 -17.35
C ALA A 214 -1.78 -3.70 -18.55
N THR A 215 -2.23 -4.95 -18.45
CA THR A 215 -2.98 -5.65 -19.51
C THR A 215 -4.31 -4.94 -19.80
N ILE A 216 -5.09 -4.60 -18.77
CA ILE A 216 -6.36 -3.87 -18.92
C ILE A 216 -6.12 -2.50 -19.58
N SER A 217 -5.08 -1.80 -19.15
CA SER A 217 -4.71 -0.49 -19.68
C SER A 217 -4.29 -0.57 -21.15
N PHE A 218 -3.49 -1.59 -21.51
CA PHE A 218 -3.08 -1.87 -22.88
C PHE A 218 -4.28 -2.13 -23.80
N CYS A 219 -5.16 -3.06 -23.42
CA CYS A 219 -6.34 -3.42 -24.21
C CYS A 219 -7.27 -2.21 -24.42
N LYS A 220 -7.47 -1.39 -23.37
CA LYS A 220 -8.29 -0.18 -23.45
C LYS A 220 -7.71 0.84 -24.44
N GLU A 221 -6.39 1.03 -24.44
CA GLU A 221 -5.74 1.99 -25.31
C GLU A 221 -5.63 1.50 -26.76
N ASP A 222 -5.35 0.21 -26.97
CA ASP A 222 -5.38 -0.41 -28.29
C ASP A 222 -6.77 -0.34 -28.93
N TYR A 223 -7.83 -0.60 -28.15
CA TYR A 223 -9.21 -0.46 -28.62
C TYR A 223 -9.53 0.97 -29.07
N LYS A 224 -9.14 1.99 -28.29
CA LYS A 224 -9.33 3.41 -28.67
C LYS A 224 -8.58 3.75 -29.96
N ARG A 225 -7.33 3.31 -30.10
CA ARG A 225 -6.53 3.55 -31.31
C ARG A 225 -7.18 2.95 -32.54
N LYS A 226 -7.65 1.71 -32.45
CA LYS A 226 -8.38 1.04 -33.54
C LYS A 226 -9.69 1.74 -33.88
N LYS A 227 -10.45 2.19 -32.88
CA LYS A 227 -11.69 2.95 -33.09
C LYS A 227 -11.44 4.28 -33.80
N ASN A 228 -10.44 5.05 -33.35
CA ASN A 228 -10.11 6.34 -33.95
C ASN A 228 -9.65 6.22 -35.41
N LYS A 229 -8.91 5.15 -35.76
CA LYS A 229 -8.54 4.87 -37.16
C LYS A 229 -9.77 4.66 -38.05
N ARG A 230 -10.73 3.85 -37.61
CA ARG A 230 -11.99 3.62 -38.35
C ARG A 230 -12.78 4.90 -38.59
N THR A 231 -12.88 5.77 -37.59
CA THR A 231 -13.60 7.06 -37.72
C THR A 231 -12.91 8.07 -38.65
N ILE A 232 -11.64 7.89 -38.98
CA ILE A 232 -10.92 8.73 -39.95
C ILE A 232 -11.05 8.16 -41.37
N GLU A 233 -11.33 6.86 -41.49
CA GLU A 233 -11.52 6.14 -42.77
C GLU A 233 -12.97 6.20 -43.30
N ASP A 234 -13.94 6.59 -42.45
CA ASP A 234 -15.37 6.84 -42.77
C ASP A 234 -15.65 8.33 -43.06
#